data_AF-A0A7D9IWY6-F1
#
_entry.id   AF-A0A7D9IWY6-F1
#
_cell.length_a   1.000
_cell.length_b   1.000
_cell.length_c   1.000
_cell.angle_alpha   90.00
_cell.angle_beta   90.00
_cell.angle_gamma   90.00
#
_symmetry.space_group_name_H-M   'P 1'
#
loop_
_entity.id
_entity.type
_entity.pdbx_description
1 polymer ?
#
loop_
_entity_poly.entity_id
_entity_poly.type
_entity_poly.pdbx_seq_one_letter_code
_entity_poly.pdbx_strand_id
1 'polypeptide(L)'
;LANKLTRWFDETNASGKEFDYRFTGKDSRLFLLNFMPLISVVESTAKPSREKTFLHILAHIFLCLRNAVSLFTRLSISDSDIRNLGEHCSNYFWANALFFSVNPTVWTIGYIVPVHTQHMKGKYGLGLGLNSMECREAKHVSIAKYSRNTNYQN
;
A
#
# COMPACT_ATOMS: atom_id res chain seq x y z
N LEU A 1 3.36 9.43 13.01
CA LEU A 1 2.39 8.35 13.28
C LEU A 1 2.31 8.01 14.77
N ALA A 2 3.39 7.49 15.39
CA ALA A 2 3.39 7.05 16.80
C ALA A 2 2.73 8.04 17.78
N ASN A 3 3.20 9.29 17.85
CA ASN A 3 2.63 10.29 18.77
C ASN A 3 1.14 10.56 18.53
N LYS A 4 0.67 10.48 17.27
CA LYS A 4 -0.76 10.66 16.96
C LYS A 4 -1.57 9.43 17.37
N LEU A 5 -1.01 8.23 17.22
CA LEU A 5 -1.63 6.99 17.65
C LEU A 5 -1.74 6.94 19.18
N THR A 6 -0.67 7.27 19.90
CA THR A 6 -0.66 7.38 21.36
C THR A 6 -1.71 8.38 21.82
N ARG A 7 -1.68 9.60 21.27
CA ARG A 7 -2.67 10.64 21.60
C ARG A 7 -4.10 10.19 21.32
N TRP A 8 -4.37 9.56 20.18
CA TRP A 8 -5.70 9.05 19.87
C TRP A 8 -6.14 7.96 20.85
N PHE A 9 -5.23 7.04 21.20
CA PHE A 9 -5.52 5.98 22.16
C PHE A 9 -5.81 6.56 23.55
N ASP A 10 -5.01 7.52 24.01
CA ASP A 10 -5.20 8.20 25.30
C ASP A 10 -6.52 8.99 25.34
N GLU A 11 -6.91 9.63 24.24
CA GLU A 11 -8.14 10.44 24.15
C GLU A 11 -9.41 9.59 24.02
N THR A 12 -9.34 8.41 23.39
CA THR A 12 -10.53 7.62 23.04
C THR A 12 -10.64 6.29 23.77
N ASN A 13 -9.58 5.84 24.45
CA ASN A 13 -9.41 4.47 24.96
C ASN A 13 -9.68 3.41 23.89
N ALA A 14 -9.37 3.72 22.62
CA ALA A 14 -9.74 2.92 21.44
C ALA A 14 -11.24 2.60 21.34
N SER A 15 -12.10 3.47 21.88
CA SER A 15 -13.56 3.34 21.83
C SER A 15 -14.21 4.51 21.08
N GLY A 16 -15.25 4.21 20.31
CA GLY A 16 -16.10 5.20 19.64
C GLY A 16 -15.54 5.77 18.34
N LYS A 17 -14.43 6.52 18.38
CA LYS A 17 -13.90 7.25 17.21
C LYS A 17 -12.80 6.48 16.49
N GLU A 18 -13.02 6.16 15.21
CA GLU A 18 -11.98 5.56 14.37
C GLU A 18 -10.72 6.43 14.28
N PHE A 19 -9.56 5.77 14.24
CA PHE A 19 -8.28 6.44 14.06
C PHE A 19 -8.17 6.99 12.64
N ASP A 20 -8.21 8.31 12.50
CA ASP A 20 -7.97 8.98 11.22
C ASP A 20 -6.52 9.46 11.13
N TYR A 21 -5.77 8.88 10.19
CA TYR A 21 -4.44 9.34 9.82
C TYR A 21 -4.25 9.26 8.31
N ARG A 22 -4.04 10.43 7.70
CA ARG A 22 -3.65 10.51 6.30
C ARG A 22 -2.18 10.11 6.11
N PHE A 23 -1.96 8.91 5.58
CA PHE A 23 -0.63 8.44 5.19
C PHE A 23 -0.07 9.26 4.03
N THR A 24 1.23 9.58 4.11
CA THR A 24 2.00 10.06 2.96
C THR A 24 2.55 8.88 2.16
N GLY A 25 2.91 9.09 0.89
CA GLY A 25 3.56 8.04 0.09
C GLY A 25 4.84 7.49 0.74
N LYS A 26 5.59 8.35 1.44
CA LYS A 26 6.76 7.95 2.23
C LYS A 26 6.36 7.03 3.40
N ASP A 27 5.32 7.39 4.15
CA ASP A 27 4.85 6.59 5.27
C ASP A 27 4.34 5.22 4.80
N SER A 28 3.53 5.19 3.73
CA SER A 28 3.02 3.95 3.15
C SER A 28 4.14 3.01 2.70
N ARG A 29 5.17 3.56 2.04
CA ARG A 29 6.34 2.78 1.60
C ARG A 29 7.13 2.23 2.79
N LEU A 30 7.35 3.04 3.83
CA LEU A 30 8.04 2.58 5.04
C LEU A 30 7.26 1.48 5.75
N PHE A 31 5.94 1.61 5.86
CA PHE A 31 5.08 0.59 6.46
C PHE A 31 5.16 -0.73 5.68
N LEU A 32 5.01 -0.67 4.36
CA LEU A 32 5.04 -1.85 3.50
C LEU A 32 6.41 -2.57 3.48
N LEU A 33 7.50 -1.85 3.78
CA LEU A 33 8.83 -2.45 3.90
C LEU A 33 9.10 -3.04 5.29
N ASN A 34 8.48 -2.48 6.34
CA ASN A 34 8.80 -2.80 7.74
C ASN A 34 7.64 -3.44 8.52
N PHE A 35 6.62 -3.97 7.84
CA PHE A 35 5.48 -4.60 8.52
C PHE A 35 5.86 -5.88 9.27
N MET A 36 6.84 -6.65 8.80
CA MET A 36 7.25 -7.92 9.43
C MET A 36 7.77 -7.72 10.87
N PRO A 37 8.72 -6.79 11.13
CA PRO A 37 9.10 -6.43 12.50
C PRO A 37 7.91 -6.02 13.38
N LEU A 38 6.96 -5.25 12.84
CA LEU A 38 5.77 -4.83 13.59
C LEU A 38 4.91 -6.04 13.99
N ILE A 39 4.67 -6.96 13.04
CA ILE A 39 3.92 -8.19 13.32
C ILE A 39 4.63 -9.04 14.36
N SER A 40 5.96 -9.19 14.27
CA SER A 40 6.74 -9.98 15.24
C SER A 40 6.65 -9.42 16.67
N VAL A 41 6.71 -8.10 16.82
CA VAL A 41 6.52 -7.45 18.14
C VAL A 41 5.12 -7.72 18.69
N VAL A 42 4.08 -7.58 17.88
CA VAL A 42 2.70 -7.86 18.32
C VAL A 42 2.47 -9.35 18.59
N GLU A 43 3.07 -10.24 17.79
CA GLU A 43 2.93 -11.68 17.97
C GLU A 43 3.54 -12.16 19.29
N SER A 44 4.62 -11.52 19.75
CA SER A 44 5.28 -11.84 21.03
C SER A 44 4.39 -11.61 22.25
N THR A 45 3.39 -10.73 22.15
CA THR A 45 2.43 -10.41 23.22
C THR A 45 1.07 -11.09 23.03
N ALA A 46 0.84 -11.68 21.85
CA ALA A 46 -0.42 -12.33 21.49
C ALA A 46 -0.56 -13.73 22.11
N LYS A 47 -1.78 -14.09 22.53
CA LYS A 47 -2.07 -15.42 23.09
C LYS A 47 -2.08 -16.47 21.98
N PRO A 48 -1.54 -17.68 22.21
CA PRO A 48 -1.55 -18.76 21.22
C PRO A 48 -2.98 -19.23 20.96
N SER A 49 -3.60 -18.69 19.91
CA SER A 49 -4.99 -18.96 19.52
C SER A 49 -5.29 -18.24 18.18
N ARG A 50 -6.51 -17.71 18.05
CA ARG A 50 -7.02 -16.92 16.92
C ARG A 50 -6.22 -15.65 16.62
N GLU A 51 -5.64 -15.03 17.65
CA GLU A 51 -4.85 -13.79 17.50
C GLU A 51 -3.62 -14.01 16.63
N LYS A 52 -2.86 -15.09 16.87
CA LYS A 52 -1.67 -15.41 16.06
C LYS A 52 -2.05 -15.78 14.62
N THR A 53 -3.11 -16.56 14.43
CA THR A 53 -3.62 -16.87 13.08
C THR A 53 -3.98 -15.59 12.32
N PHE A 54 -4.68 -14.66 12.97
CA PHE A 54 -5.03 -13.36 12.38
C PHE A 54 -3.77 -12.55 11.97
N LEU A 55 -2.75 -12.53 12.82
CA LEU A 55 -1.47 -11.88 12.52
C LEU A 55 -0.74 -12.53 11.34
N HIS A 56 -0.74 -13.86 11.23
CA HIS A 56 -0.14 -14.57 10.10
C HIS A 56 -0.88 -14.31 8.79
N ILE A 57 -2.22 -14.22 8.83
CA ILE A 57 -3.01 -13.82 7.66
C ILE A 57 -2.66 -12.39 7.24
N LEU A 58 -2.57 -11.44 8.18
CA LEU A 58 -2.12 -10.07 7.88
C LEU A 58 -0.71 -10.05 7.28
N ALA A 59 0.21 -10.83 7.83
CA ALA A 59 1.57 -10.94 7.31
C ALA A 59 1.57 -11.45 5.87
N HIS A 60 0.75 -12.45 5.57
CA HIS A 60 0.59 -12.98 4.22
C HIS A 60 0.03 -11.94 3.25
N ILE A 61 -1.04 -11.24 3.63
CA ILE A 61 -1.64 -10.17 2.81
C ILE A 61 -0.61 -9.08 2.49
N PHE A 62 0.12 -8.61 3.49
CA PHE A 62 1.13 -7.57 3.30
C PHE A 62 2.33 -8.05 2.47
N LEU A 63 2.69 -9.34 2.59
CA LEU A 63 3.73 -9.94 1.77
C LEU A 63 3.33 -9.97 0.28
N CYS A 64 2.11 -10.44 -0.02
CA CYS A 64 1.57 -10.43 -1.38
C CYS A 64 1.50 -9.01 -1.94
N LEU A 65 0.99 -8.06 -1.14
CA LEU A 65 0.91 -6.65 -1.53
C LEU A 65 2.31 -6.07 -1.83
N ARG A 66 3.29 -6.29 -0.96
CA ARG A 66 4.66 -5.80 -1.14
C ARG A 66 5.27 -6.33 -2.43
N ASN A 67 5.13 -7.62 -2.68
CA ASN A 67 5.70 -8.25 -3.86
C ASN A 67 4.99 -7.76 -5.14
N ALA A 68 3.66 -7.63 -5.11
CA ALA A 68 2.90 -7.04 -6.22
C ALA A 68 3.36 -5.60 -6.51
N VAL A 69 3.42 -4.74 -5.49
CA VAL A 69 3.91 -3.36 -5.60
C VAL A 69 5.31 -3.32 -6.20
N SER A 70 6.24 -4.15 -5.72
CA SER A 70 7.60 -4.21 -6.24
C SER A 70 7.68 -4.55 -7.73
N LEU A 71 6.71 -5.29 -8.27
CA LEU A 71 6.66 -5.68 -9.68
C LEU A 71 5.96 -4.61 -10.53
N PHE A 72 4.76 -4.16 -10.14
CA PHE A 72 4.00 -3.24 -10.97
C PHE A 72 4.58 -1.82 -10.98
N THR A 73 5.38 -1.42 -10.00
CA THR A 73 6.06 -0.11 -10.03
C THR A 73 7.28 -0.08 -10.96
N ARG A 74 7.67 -1.21 -11.58
CA ARG A 74 8.85 -1.26 -12.46
C ARG A 74 8.55 -0.64 -13.82
N LEU A 75 9.56 0.03 -14.38
CA LEU A 75 9.55 0.51 -15.76
C LEU A 75 9.81 -0.62 -16.76
N SER A 76 10.83 -1.44 -16.49
CA SER A 76 11.10 -2.65 -17.26
C SER A 76 10.58 -3.87 -16.51
N ILE A 77 9.79 -4.68 -17.18
CA ILE A 77 9.19 -5.89 -16.64
C ILE A 77 9.26 -7.01 -17.69
N SER A 78 9.56 -8.23 -17.26
CA SER A 78 9.59 -9.44 -18.10
C SER A 78 8.25 -10.19 -18.05
N ASP A 79 8.05 -11.15 -18.94
CA ASP A 79 6.84 -11.98 -18.94
C ASP A 79 6.76 -12.89 -17.69
N SER A 80 7.90 -13.33 -17.16
CA SER A 80 7.95 -14.06 -15.88
C SER A 80 7.51 -13.17 -14.73
N ASP A 81 7.93 -11.91 -14.71
CA ASP A 81 7.54 -10.94 -13.69
C ASP A 81 6.04 -10.64 -13.76
N ILE A 82 5.44 -10.57 -14.97
CA ILE A 82 4.00 -10.39 -15.14
C ILE A 82 3.21 -11.58 -14.59
N ARG A 83 3.69 -12.82 -14.82
CA ARG A 83 3.08 -14.02 -14.24
C ARG A 83 3.13 -14.00 -12.70
N ASN A 84 4.29 -13.68 -12.13
CA ASN A 84 4.47 -13.55 -10.68
C ASN A 84 3.58 -12.44 -10.10
N LEU A 85 3.44 -11.32 -10.82
CA LEU A 85 2.53 -10.24 -10.44
C LEU A 85 1.08 -10.74 -10.38
N GLY A 86 0.63 -11.48 -11.39
CA GLY A 86 -0.71 -12.09 -11.41
C GLY A 86 -0.96 -13.00 -10.22
N GLU A 87 0.02 -13.83 -9.84
CA GLU A 87 -0.07 -14.69 -8.66
C GLU A 87 -0.16 -13.88 -7.36
N HIS A 88 0.72 -12.90 -7.17
CA HIS A 88 0.71 -12.07 -5.97
C HIS A 88 -0.57 -11.22 -5.83
N CYS A 89 -1.08 -10.66 -6.94
CA CYS A 89 -2.34 -9.94 -6.98
C CYS A 89 -3.54 -10.85 -6.65
N SER A 90 -3.57 -12.06 -7.20
CA SER A 90 -4.63 -13.04 -6.93
C SER A 90 -4.62 -13.49 -5.47
N ASN A 91 -3.45 -13.84 -4.93
CA ASN A 91 -3.31 -14.25 -3.53
C ASN A 91 -3.68 -13.10 -2.57
N TYR A 92 -3.29 -11.87 -2.90
CA TYR A 92 -3.70 -10.68 -2.16
C TYR A 92 -5.23 -10.52 -2.14
N PHE A 93 -5.88 -10.65 -3.30
CA PHE A 93 -7.34 -10.56 -3.39
C PHE A 93 -8.03 -11.66 -2.59
N TRP A 94 -7.67 -12.92 -2.81
CA TRP A 94 -8.30 -14.06 -2.14
C TRP A 94 -8.12 -14.02 -0.63
N ALA A 95 -6.92 -13.65 -0.15
CA ALA A 95 -6.69 -13.51 1.30
C ALA A 95 -7.58 -12.41 1.92
N ASN A 96 -7.79 -11.28 1.23
CA ASN A 96 -8.73 -10.26 1.70
C ASN A 96 -10.19 -10.74 1.62
N ALA A 97 -10.58 -11.45 0.55
CA ALA A 97 -11.94 -11.94 0.37
C ALA A 97 -12.32 -13.02 1.41
N LEU A 98 -11.37 -13.87 1.81
CA LEU A 98 -11.61 -14.96 2.76
C LEU A 98 -11.60 -14.49 4.21
N PHE A 99 -10.77 -13.51 4.56
CA PHE A 99 -10.49 -13.17 5.97
C PHE A 99 -10.83 -11.72 6.34
N PHE A 100 -11.08 -10.84 5.38
CA PHE A 100 -11.35 -9.41 5.57
C PHE A 100 -12.51 -8.94 4.70
N SER A 101 -12.45 -7.69 4.22
CA SER A 101 -13.43 -7.11 3.31
C SER A 101 -12.76 -6.72 1.99
N VAL A 102 -13.53 -6.82 0.91
CA VAL A 102 -13.09 -6.38 -0.41
C VAL A 102 -13.62 -4.96 -0.65
N ASN A 103 -12.70 -4.01 -0.71
CA ASN A 103 -13.00 -2.64 -1.13
C ASN A 103 -12.51 -2.40 -2.58
N PRO A 104 -12.86 -1.27 -3.21
CA PRO A 104 -12.43 -0.98 -4.58
C PRO A 104 -10.92 -1.05 -4.79
N THR A 105 -10.12 -0.68 -3.79
CA THR A 105 -8.65 -0.77 -3.85
C THR A 105 -8.19 -2.22 -3.89
N VAL A 106 -8.73 -3.08 -3.01
CA VAL A 106 -8.42 -4.51 -2.99
C VAL A 106 -8.76 -5.16 -4.33
N TRP A 107 -9.94 -4.86 -4.85
CA TRP A 107 -10.40 -5.36 -6.15
C TRP A 107 -9.51 -4.88 -7.30
N THR A 108 -9.15 -3.60 -7.30
CA THR A 108 -8.27 -3.00 -8.33
C THR A 108 -6.90 -3.65 -8.34
N ILE A 109 -6.28 -3.86 -7.18
CA ILE A 109 -4.98 -4.54 -7.07
C ILE A 109 -5.09 -6.00 -7.52
N GLY A 110 -6.17 -6.69 -7.16
CA GLY A 110 -6.40 -8.08 -7.53
C GLY A 110 -6.58 -8.31 -9.03
N TYR A 111 -7.43 -7.51 -9.68
CA TYR A 111 -7.89 -7.77 -11.04
C TYR A 111 -7.34 -6.82 -12.09
N ILE A 112 -7.25 -5.52 -11.77
CA ILE A 112 -6.91 -4.49 -12.77
C ILE A 112 -5.41 -4.36 -12.95
N VAL A 113 -4.64 -4.29 -11.85
CA VAL A 113 -3.18 -4.12 -11.89
C VAL A 113 -2.47 -5.17 -12.78
N PRO A 114 -2.70 -6.49 -12.65
CA PRO A 114 -1.98 -7.46 -13.48
C PRO A 114 -2.35 -7.35 -14.96
N VAL A 115 -3.64 -7.20 -15.27
CA VAL A 115 -4.15 -7.07 -16.64
C VAL A 115 -3.62 -5.79 -17.30
N HIS A 116 -3.65 -4.67 -16.57
CA HIS A 116 -3.16 -3.40 -17.09
C HIS A 116 -1.63 -3.39 -17.26
N THR A 117 -0.89 -4.07 -16.38
CA THR A 117 0.56 -4.25 -16.54
C THR A 117 0.88 -5.02 -17.82
N GLN A 118 0.17 -6.13 -18.06
CA GLN A 118 0.34 -6.91 -19.29
C GLN A 118 -0.02 -6.09 -20.54
N HIS A 119 -1.11 -5.30 -20.48
CA HIS A 119 -1.51 -4.42 -21.57
C HIS A 119 -0.42 -3.37 -21.90
N MET A 120 0.13 -2.71 -20.87
CA MET A 120 1.20 -1.72 -21.05
C MET A 120 2.46 -2.34 -21.63
N LYS A 121 2.83 -3.54 -21.16
CA LYS A 121 3.97 -4.28 -21.71
C LYS A 121 3.76 -4.62 -23.18
N GLY A 122 2.58 -5.12 -23.55
CA GLY A 122 2.25 -5.45 -24.94
C GLY A 122 2.21 -4.23 -25.86
N LYS A 123 1.69 -3.09 -25.37
CA LYS A 123 1.51 -1.88 -26.17
C LYS A 123 2.78 -1.04 -26.31
N TYR A 124 3.59 -0.93 -25.25
CA TYR A 124 4.71 0.01 -25.17
C TYR A 124 6.05 -0.66 -24.83
N GLY A 125 6.08 -1.96 -24.56
CA GLY A 125 7.29 -2.67 -24.12
C GLY A 125 7.69 -2.41 -22.66
N LEU A 126 6.91 -1.62 -21.92
CA LEU A 126 7.22 -1.10 -20.58
C LEU A 126 6.09 -1.44 -19.57
N GLY A 127 6.45 -1.49 -18.29
CA GLY A 127 5.53 -1.75 -17.17
C GLY A 127 4.74 -0.51 -16.71
N LEU A 128 3.94 -0.68 -15.66
CA LEU A 128 3.06 0.38 -15.14
C LEU A 128 3.81 1.57 -14.52
N GLY A 129 5.08 1.42 -14.15
CA GLY A 129 5.90 2.54 -13.70
C GLY A 129 5.92 3.72 -14.68
N LEU A 130 5.67 3.46 -15.98
CA LEU A 130 5.60 4.49 -17.02
C LEU A 130 4.40 5.42 -16.84
N ASN A 131 3.27 4.92 -16.34
CA ASN A 131 2.00 5.64 -16.27
C ASN A 131 1.70 6.16 -14.85
N SER A 132 2.74 6.38 -14.04
CA SER A 132 2.61 6.90 -12.68
C SER A 132 2.18 8.37 -12.70
N MET A 133 1.25 8.74 -11.81
CA MET A 133 0.85 10.14 -11.60
C MET A 133 1.76 10.88 -10.62
N GLU A 134 2.79 10.24 -10.06
CA GLU A 134 3.66 10.85 -9.04
C GLU A 134 4.33 12.15 -9.50
N CYS A 135 4.73 12.23 -10.77
CA CYS A 135 5.30 13.45 -11.34
C CYS A 135 4.29 14.61 -11.34
N ARG A 136 3.01 14.32 -11.63
CA ARG A 136 1.93 15.31 -11.58
C ARG A 136 1.76 15.85 -10.16
N GLU A 137 1.74 14.96 -9.16
CA GLU A 137 1.63 15.35 -7.75
C GLU A 137 2.83 16.19 -7.30
N ALA A 138 4.05 15.80 -7.68
CA ALA A 138 5.26 16.58 -7.39
C ALA A 138 5.22 17.98 -8.02
N LYS A 139 4.74 18.09 -9.27
CA LYS A 139 4.51 19.37 -9.95
C LYS A 139 3.50 20.23 -9.20
N HIS A 140 2.38 19.68 -8.76
CA HIS A 140 1.36 20.42 -8.01
C HIS A 140 1.93 21.01 -6.71
N VAL A 141 2.76 20.26 -5.98
CA VAL A 141 3.45 20.76 -4.78
C VAL A 141 4.39 21.92 -5.10
N SER A 142 5.18 21.81 -6.17
CA SER A 142 6.10 22.87 -6.59
C SER A 142 5.38 24.15 -7.01
N ILE A 143 4.29 24.03 -7.78
CA ILE A 143 3.47 25.19 -8.18
C ILE A 143 2.85 25.87 -6.96
N ALA A 144 2.30 25.11 -6.01
CA ALA A 144 1.72 25.67 -4.80
C ALA A 144 2.75 26.43 -3.95
N LYS A 145 3.99 25.93 -3.86
CA LYS A 145 5.10 26.63 -3.19
C LYS A 145 5.47 27.92 -3.91
N TYR A 146 5.60 27.87 -5.23
CA TYR A 146 5.92 29.05 -6.04
C TYR A 146 4.87 30.15 -5.86
N SER A 147 3.58 29.82 -6.02
CA SER A 147 2.47 30.78 -5.87
C SER A 147 2.41 31.42 -4.49
N ARG A 148 2.69 30.67 -3.42
CA ARG A 148 2.79 31.25 -2.07
C ARG A 148 3.91 32.29 -2.02
N ASN A 149 5.09 31.97 -2.53
CA ASN A 149 6.27 32.84 -2.45
C ASN A 149 6.16 34.10 -3.32
N THR A 150 5.44 34.05 -4.45
CA THR A 150 5.25 35.21 -5.33
C THR A 150 4.13 36.15 -4.85
N ASN A 151 3.14 35.65 -4.11
CA ASN A 151 2.03 36.47 -3.62
C ASN A 151 2.35 37.25 -2.33
N TYR A 152 3.53 37.05 -1.72
CA TYR A 152 3.98 37.82 -0.54
C TYR A 152 4.65 39.16 -0.88
N GLN A 153 4.61 39.62 -2.14
CA GLN A 153 5.16 40.91 -2.57
C GLN A 153 4.14 42.04 -2.73
N ASN A 154 2.90 41.89 -2.25
CA ASN A 154 1.91 42.97 -2.18
C ASN A 154 1.38 43.14 -0.74
#